data_AF-A0AA50Q807-F1
#
_entry.id   AF-A0AA50Q807-F1
#
_cell.length_a   1.000
_cell.length_b   1.000
_cell.length_c   1.000
_cell.angle_alpha   90.00
_cell.angle_beta   90.00
_cell.angle_gamma   90.00
#
_symmetry.space_group_name_H-M   'P 1'
#
loop_
_entity.id
_entity.type
_entity.pdbx_description
1 polymer ?
#
loop_
_entity_poly.entity_id
_entity_poly.type
_entity_poly.pdbx_seq_one_letter_code
_entity_poly.pdbx_strand_id
1 'polypeptide(L)'
;MKPQSRLSLLMKTIHRVLELPKMTRFALAIDFVAAVERLGLSEVLVAEGISFASSQDVHNDARINAQKLFRWLGQYEGQHPQVDRLFHVEQALVAALPEHLRVQYLNDVFGCTGVTVIADRMNDGHVLHVADMAASLTKENAEAQVAVIHLGSEPKREQLVAAHRELKESAATTQASMAALELAYPYLASHGGKAAQYAAEK
;
A
#
# COMPACT_ATOMS: atom_id res chain seq x y z
N MET A 1 22.88 -3.93 -4.07
CA MET A 1 21.55 -3.95 -3.43
C MET A 1 21.30 -5.40 -3.10
N LYS A 2 21.01 -5.78 -1.85
CA LYS A 2 20.70 -7.19 -1.55
C LYS A 2 19.42 -7.55 -2.30
N PRO A 3 19.35 -8.66 -3.04
CA PRO A 3 18.11 -9.11 -3.64
C PRO A 3 17.10 -9.37 -2.50
N GLN A 4 15.97 -8.67 -2.54
CA GLN A 4 14.89 -8.85 -1.56
C GLN A 4 13.79 -9.68 -2.22
N SER A 5 13.44 -10.80 -1.59
CA SER A 5 12.29 -11.60 -2.03
C SER A 5 10.99 -10.89 -1.65
N ARG A 6 9.91 -11.17 -2.38
CA ARG A 6 8.56 -10.70 -2.05
C ARG A 6 8.15 -11.05 -0.62
N LEU A 7 8.51 -12.26 -0.17
CA LEU A 7 8.30 -12.70 1.22
C LEU A 7 9.08 -11.83 2.21
N SER A 8 10.36 -11.52 1.93
CA SER A 8 11.17 -10.65 2.79
C SER A 8 10.58 -9.24 2.90
N LEU A 9 10.05 -8.70 1.80
CA LEU A 9 9.36 -7.41 1.75
C LEU A 9 8.05 -7.44 2.55
N LEU A 10 7.28 -8.51 2.41
CA LEU A 10 6.03 -8.70 3.15
C LEU A 10 6.32 -8.76 4.65
N MET A 11 7.30 -9.57 5.06
CA MET A 11 7.69 -9.72 6.46
C MET A 11 8.17 -8.40 7.08
N LYS A 12 9.02 -7.67 6.36
CA LYS A 12 9.45 -6.31 6.76
C LYS A 12 8.25 -5.38 6.95
N THR A 13 7.26 -5.46 6.07
CA THR A 13 6.05 -4.64 6.17
C THR A 13 5.18 -5.04 7.35
N ILE A 14 4.99 -6.35 7.58
CA ILE A 14 4.23 -6.86 8.74
C ILE A 14 4.90 -6.48 10.06
N HIS A 15 6.23 -6.53 10.15
CA HIS A 15 6.95 -6.06 11.33
C HIS A 15 6.67 -4.58 11.62
N ARG A 16 6.74 -3.72 10.60
CA ARG A 16 6.40 -2.29 10.74
C ARG A 16 4.95 -2.07 11.16
N VAL A 17 4.02 -2.83 10.61
CA VAL A 17 2.60 -2.77 11.03
C VAL A 17 2.46 -3.06 12.52
N LEU A 18 3.16 -4.07 13.04
CA LEU A 18 3.11 -4.44 14.46
C LEU A 18 3.84 -3.48 15.40
N GLU A 19 4.67 -2.59 14.85
CA GLU A 19 5.28 -1.48 15.61
C GLU A 19 4.33 -0.29 15.76
N LEU A 20 3.21 -0.24 15.01
CA LEU A 20 2.25 0.86 15.10
C LEU A 20 1.46 0.83 16.42
N PRO A 21 1.13 2.00 17.00
CA PRO A 21 0.30 2.07 18.19
C PRO A 21 -1.04 1.35 18.00
N LYS A 22 -1.45 0.55 18.99
CA LYS A 22 -2.71 -0.22 19.01
C LYS A 22 -2.81 -1.34 17.96
N MET A 23 -1.80 -1.54 17.13
CA MET A 23 -1.79 -2.64 16.19
C MET A 23 -1.23 -3.89 16.85
N THR A 24 -2.04 -4.94 16.91
CA THR A 24 -1.67 -6.24 17.49
C THR A 24 -1.83 -7.33 16.45
N ARG A 25 -1.26 -8.51 16.70
CA ARG A 25 -1.51 -9.70 15.87
C ARG A 25 -3.00 -10.01 15.73
N PHE A 26 -3.77 -9.73 16.78
CA PHE A 26 -5.22 -9.91 16.80
C PHE A 26 -5.94 -8.88 15.92
N ALA A 27 -5.61 -7.60 16.10
CA ALA A 27 -6.20 -6.52 15.31
C ALA A 27 -5.94 -6.72 13.80
N LEU A 28 -4.69 -7.02 13.44
CA LEU A 28 -4.34 -7.29 12.04
C LEU A 28 -5.08 -8.51 11.48
N ALA A 29 -5.30 -9.56 12.29
CA ALA A 29 -6.04 -10.73 11.84
C ALA A 29 -7.53 -10.45 11.61
N ILE A 30 -8.12 -9.58 12.43
CA ILE A 30 -9.51 -9.10 12.23
C ILE A 30 -9.59 -8.32 10.92
N ASP A 31 -8.72 -7.35 10.71
CA ASP A 31 -8.69 -6.53 9.48
C ASP A 31 -8.44 -7.40 8.24
N PHE A 32 -7.58 -8.41 8.37
CA PHE A 32 -7.30 -9.38 7.32
C PHE A 32 -8.52 -10.22 6.95
N VAL A 33 -9.24 -10.80 7.91
CA VAL A 33 -10.45 -11.59 7.62
C VAL A 33 -11.55 -10.71 7.04
N ALA A 34 -11.73 -9.49 7.57
CA ALA A 34 -12.64 -8.51 6.98
C ALA A 34 -12.24 -8.15 5.53
N ALA A 35 -10.95 -8.08 5.22
CA ALA A 35 -10.47 -7.88 3.86
C ALA A 35 -10.73 -9.09 2.94
N VAL A 36 -10.63 -10.33 3.46
CA VAL A 36 -11.02 -11.55 2.72
C VAL A 36 -12.49 -11.46 2.29
N GLU A 37 -13.39 -11.12 3.23
CA GLU A 37 -14.82 -10.99 2.96
C GLU A 37 -15.13 -9.84 2.00
N ARG A 38 -14.57 -8.65 2.26
CA ARG A 38 -14.76 -7.45 1.42
C ARG A 38 -14.31 -7.65 -0.03
N LEU A 39 -13.29 -8.46 -0.25
CA LEU A 39 -12.77 -8.77 -1.59
C LEU A 39 -13.46 -9.97 -2.25
N GLY A 40 -14.43 -10.61 -1.59
CA GLY A 40 -15.13 -11.79 -2.11
C GLY A 40 -14.22 -13.02 -2.21
N LEU A 41 -13.15 -13.10 -1.42
CA LEU A 41 -12.14 -14.16 -1.52
C LEU A 41 -12.51 -15.42 -0.74
N SER A 42 -13.57 -15.40 0.07
CA SER A 42 -13.92 -16.53 0.96
C SER A 42 -14.08 -17.85 0.22
N GLU A 43 -14.87 -17.90 -0.86
CA GLU A 43 -15.09 -19.13 -1.63
C GLU A 43 -13.82 -19.59 -2.38
N VAL A 44 -13.08 -18.62 -2.94
CA VAL A 44 -11.81 -18.88 -3.64
C VAL A 44 -10.79 -19.52 -2.69
N LEU A 45 -10.66 -18.98 -1.48
CA LEU A 45 -9.74 -19.51 -0.47
C LEU A 45 -10.17 -20.89 0.04
N VAL A 46 -11.48 -21.13 0.19
CA VAL A 46 -12.00 -22.45 0.58
C VAL A 46 -11.63 -23.52 -0.45
N ALA A 47 -11.69 -23.20 -1.76
CA ALA A 47 -11.25 -24.11 -2.82
C ALA A 47 -9.77 -24.50 -2.71
N GLU A 48 -8.94 -23.59 -2.19
CA GLU A 48 -7.52 -23.83 -1.89
C GLU A 48 -7.29 -24.51 -0.52
N GLY A 49 -8.35 -24.91 0.17
CA GLY A 49 -8.28 -25.49 1.51
C GLY A 49 -7.93 -24.48 2.60
N ILE A 50 -8.20 -23.19 2.38
CA ILE A 50 -7.97 -22.09 3.31
C ILE A 50 -9.32 -21.59 3.82
N SER A 51 -9.55 -21.72 5.12
CA SER A 51 -10.74 -21.23 5.81
C SER A 51 -10.39 -20.37 7.01
N PHE A 52 -11.33 -19.52 7.44
CA PHE A 52 -11.21 -18.73 8.67
C PHE A 52 -12.34 -19.08 9.62
N ALA A 53 -12.06 -18.98 10.91
CA ALA A 53 -13.07 -19.14 11.93
C ALA A 53 -14.06 -17.97 11.84
N SER A 54 -15.35 -18.29 11.83
CA SER A 54 -16.46 -17.36 11.72
C SER A 54 -17.67 -17.96 12.46
N SER A 55 -17.80 -17.62 13.73
CA SER A 55 -18.81 -18.08 14.67
C SER A 55 -19.42 -16.88 15.41
N GLN A 56 -20.25 -17.14 16.43
CA GLN A 56 -20.78 -16.08 17.30
C GLN A 56 -19.75 -15.56 18.31
N ASP A 57 -18.63 -16.26 18.50
CA ASP A 57 -17.54 -15.83 19.39
C ASP A 57 -16.39 -15.19 18.59
N VAL A 58 -16.61 -13.92 18.23
CA VAL A 58 -15.67 -13.11 17.44
C VAL A 58 -14.28 -13.03 18.10
N HIS A 59 -14.22 -13.03 19.44
CA HIS A 59 -12.94 -12.96 20.16
C HIS A 59 -12.13 -14.25 19.99
N ASN A 60 -12.78 -15.41 20.16
CA ASN A 60 -12.11 -16.68 19.94
C ASN A 60 -11.75 -16.88 18.45
N ASP A 61 -12.61 -16.46 17.53
CA ASP A 61 -12.33 -16.55 16.09
C ASP A 61 -11.14 -15.69 15.69
N ALA A 62 -11.08 -14.44 16.15
CA ALA A 62 -9.93 -13.56 15.94
C ALA A 62 -8.63 -14.18 16.47
N ARG A 63 -8.67 -14.84 17.64
CA ARG A 63 -7.51 -15.55 18.21
C ARG A 63 -7.05 -16.69 17.30
N ILE A 64 -7.98 -17.54 16.86
CA ILE A 64 -7.68 -18.69 15.98
C ILE A 64 -7.12 -18.21 14.65
N ASN A 65 -7.75 -17.19 14.05
CA ASN A 65 -7.34 -16.61 12.77
C ASN A 65 -5.97 -15.94 12.87
N ALA A 66 -5.69 -15.21 13.96
CA ALA A 66 -4.37 -14.66 14.22
C ALA A 66 -3.31 -15.76 14.35
N GLN A 67 -3.56 -16.79 15.15
CA GLN A 67 -2.61 -17.91 15.27
C GLN A 67 -2.34 -18.59 13.93
N LYS A 68 -3.38 -18.76 13.11
CA LYS A 68 -3.28 -19.35 11.77
C LYS A 68 -2.42 -18.49 10.84
N LEU A 69 -2.72 -17.19 10.73
CA LEU A 69 -2.00 -16.24 9.89
C LEU A 69 -0.52 -16.11 10.30
N PHE A 70 -0.25 -15.94 11.60
CA PHE A 70 1.12 -15.77 12.09
C PHE A 70 1.96 -17.04 12.02
N ARG A 71 1.31 -18.21 12.01
CA ARG A 71 1.98 -19.48 11.68
C ARG A 71 2.37 -19.53 10.20
N TRP A 72 1.51 -19.09 9.30
CA TRP A 72 1.86 -19.00 7.87
C TRP A 72 2.99 -18.00 7.61
N LEU A 73 3.08 -16.93 8.39
CA LEU A 73 4.18 -15.97 8.34
C LEU A 73 5.48 -16.49 8.99
N GLY A 74 5.49 -17.67 9.63
CA GLY A 74 6.68 -18.20 10.32
C GLY A 74 7.09 -17.40 11.56
N GLN A 75 6.12 -16.78 12.25
CA GLN A 75 6.36 -15.90 13.41
C GLN A 75 6.32 -16.64 14.76
N TYR A 76 6.44 -17.97 14.71
CA TYR A 76 6.54 -18.86 15.86
C TYR A 76 7.84 -19.64 15.78
N GLU A 77 8.42 -19.95 16.93
CA GLU A 77 9.68 -20.67 17.02
C GLU A 77 9.61 -22.02 16.30
N GLY A 78 10.65 -22.32 15.50
CA GLY A 78 10.73 -23.54 14.70
C GLY A 78 9.78 -23.62 13.51
N GLN A 79 9.01 -22.57 13.20
CA GLN A 79 8.10 -22.55 12.06
C GLN A 79 8.67 -21.73 10.90
N HIS A 80 8.75 -22.34 9.73
CA HIS A 80 9.09 -21.64 8.50
C HIS A 80 7.84 -21.03 7.85
N PRO A 81 7.97 -19.91 7.10
CA PRO A 81 6.85 -19.34 6.36
C PRO A 81 6.25 -20.33 5.36
N GLN A 82 4.92 -20.41 5.30
CA GLN A 82 4.16 -21.27 4.38
C GLN A 82 3.85 -20.50 3.09
N VAL A 83 4.83 -20.43 2.19
CA VAL A 83 4.79 -19.58 0.99
C VAL A 83 3.56 -19.85 0.11
N ASP A 84 3.19 -21.12 -0.08
CA ASP A 84 2.02 -21.48 -0.88
C ASP A 84 0.73 -20.88 -0.31
N ARG A 85 0.54 -20.98 1.01
CA ARG A 85 -0.60 -20.36 1.69
C ARG A 85 -0.57 -18.85 1.58
N LEU A 86 0.61 -18.25 1.80
CA LEU A 86 0.80 -16.81 1.74
C LEU A 86 0.48 -16.25 0.36
N PHE A 87 0.82 -16.97 -0.73
CA PHE A 87 0.52 -16.56 -2.09
C PHE A 87 -0.99 -16.32 -2.31
N HIS A 88 -1.84 -17.24 -1.84
CA HIS A 88 -3.29 -17.12 -2.00
C HIS A 88 -3.91 -16.01 -1.15
N VAL A 89 -3.35 -15.75 0.04
CA VAL A 89 -3.94 -14.77 0.99
C VAL A 89 -3.30 -13.39 0.91
N GLU A 90 -2.22 -13.22 0.16
CA GLU A 90 -1.43 -11.99 0.13
C GLU A 90 -2.28 -10.78 -0.24
N GLN A 91 -3.17 -10.92 -1.24
CA GLN A 91 -4.04 -9.83 -1.67
C GLN A 91 -4.90 -9.29 -0.52
N ALA A 92 -5.53 -10.17 0.25
CA ALA A 92 -6.32 -9.78 1.41
C ALA A 92 -5.44 -9.22 2.55
N LEU A 93 -4.28 -9.83 2.78
CA LEU A 93 -3.34 -9.35 3.80
C LEU A 93 -2.86 -7.93 3.48
N VAL A 94 -2.50 -7.65 2.23
CA VAL A 94 -2.08 -6.34 1.75
C VAL A 94 -3.23 -5.33 1.82
N ALA A 95 -4.45 -5.75 1.51
CA ALA A 95 -5.64 -4.90 1.60
C ALA A 95 -6.04 -4.53 3.05
N ALA A 96 -5.57 -5.30 4.04
CA ALA A 96 -5.75 -5.04 5.46
C ALA A 96 -4.66 -4.14 6.07
N LEU A 97 -3.55 -3.89 5.35
CA LEU A 97 -2.50 -3.01 5.85
C LEU A 97 -2.96 -1.54 5.84
N PRO A 98 -2.43 -0.71 6.74
CA PRO A 98 -2.52 0.74 6.63
C PRO A 98 -2.05 1.21 5.26
N GLU A 99 -2.75 2.19 4.69
CA GLU A 99 -2.57 2.60 3.28
C GLU A 99 -1.12 2.93 2.91
N HIS A 100 -0.43 3.71 3.73
CA HIS A 100 0.97 4.08 3.49
C HIS A 100 1.90 2.85 3.44
N LEU A 101 1.69 1.86 4.30
CA LEU A 101 2.48 0.61 4.31
C LEU A 101 2.11 -0.31 3.16
N ARG A 102 0.82 -0.34 2.76
CA ARG A 102 0.33 -1.03 1.57
C ARG A 102 1.00 -0.49 0.31
N VAL A 103 0.96 0.82 0.11
CA VAL A 103 1.57 1.50 -1.06
C VAL A 103 3.09 1.29 -1.07
N GLN A 104 3.75 1.41 0.09
CA GLN A 104 5.17 1.14 0.20
C GLN A 104 5.51 -0.30 -0.17
N TYR A 105 4.79 -1.28 0.37
CA TYR A 105 5.00 -2.69 0.05
C TYR A 105 4.85 -2.97 -1.44
N LEU A 106 3.77 -2.47 -2.05
CA LEU A 106 3.50 -2.67 -3.47
C LEU A 106 4.57 -2.01 -4.35
N ASN A 107 5.05 -0.82 -3.98
CA ASN A 107 6.16 -0.17 -4.67
C ASN A 107 7.51 -0.89 -4.47
N ASP A 108 7.77 -1.47 -3.30
CA ASP A 108 8.96 -2.29 -3.07
C ASP A 108 8.92 -3.56 -3.94
N VAL A 109 7.74 -4.18 -4.12
CA VAL A 109 7.53 -5.39 -4.95
C VAL A 109 7.62 -5.08 -6.44
N PHE A 110 6.84 -4.12 -6.93
CA PHE A 110 6.71 -3.83 -8.36
C PHE A 110 7.74 -2.81 -8.87
N GLY A 111 8.47 -2.13 -7.98
CA GLY A 111 9.54 -1.21 -8.36
C GLY A 111 10.66 -1.89 -9.16
N CYS A 112 10.88 -3.19 -8.96
CA CYS A 112 11.87 -3.96 -9.73
C CYS A 112 11.51 -4.09 -11.22
N THR A 113 10.25 -3.90 -11.61
CA THR A 113 9.79 -3.91 -13.00
C THR A 113 9.60 -2.50 -13.58
N GLY A 114 10.02 -1.46 -12.86
CA GLY A 114 9.84 -0.06 -13.28
C GLY A 114 8.41 0.46 -13.07
N VAL A 115 7.54 -0.30 -12.40
CA VAL A 115 6.17 0.09 -12.08
C VAL A 115 6.15 0.89 -10.77
N THR A 116 5.31 1.93 -10.73
CA THR A 116 4.96 2.64 -9.50
C THR A 116 3.49 2.42 -9.24
N VAL A 117 3.18 1.91 -8.04
CA VAL A 117 1.81 1.69 -7.58
C VAL A 117 1.32 2.93 -6.86
N ILE A 118 0.13 3.38 -7.27
CA ILE A 118 -0.55 4.56 -6.76
C ILE A 118 -1.88 4.07 -6.20
N ALA A 119 -2.23 4.53 -5.00
CA ALA A 119 -3.53 4.21 -4.42
C ALA A 119 -4.62 4.97 -5.17
N ASP A 120 -5.55 4.23 -5.78
CA ASP A 120 -6.78 4.79 -6.30
C ASP A 120 -7.84 4.70 -5.19
N ARG A 121 -8.46 5.84 -4.84
CA ARG A 121 -9.53 6.06 -3.84
C ARG A 121 -9.12 6.36 -2.40
N MET A 122 -9.26 7.65 -2.05
CA MET A 122 -9.68 8.06 -0.70
C MET A 122 -11.12 7.55 -0.47
N ASN A 123 -11.38 6.99 0.71
CA ASN A 123 -12.70 6.50 1.14
C ASN A 123 -13.80 7.58 0.97
N ASP A 124 -15.04 7.14 0.67
CA ASP A 124 -16.27 7.93 0.37
C ASP A 124 -16.73 8.95 1.44
N GLY A 125 -15.89 9.30 2.41
CA GLY A 125 -16.17 10.26 3.48
C GLY A 125 -15.14 11.36 3.66
N HIS A 126 -14.08 11.42 2.86
CA HIS A 126 -13.10 12.50 2.94
C HIS A 126 -13.64 13.77 2.27
N VAL A 127 -14.04 14.73 3.10
CA VAL A 127 -14.19 16.12 2.65
C VAL A 127 -12.83 16.58 2.14
N LEU A 128 -12.80 17.07 0.90
CA LEU A 128 -11.61 17.66 0.29
C LEU A 128 -11.14 18.86 1.13
N HIS A 129 -10.12 18.66 1.96
CA HIS A 129 -9.46 19.75 2.68
C HIS A 129 -8.37 20.36 1.81
N VAL A 130 -8.75 21.34 0.98
CA VAL A 130 -7.86 22.01 0.03
C VAL A 130 -6.61 22.59 0.71
N ALA A 131 -6.74 23.05 1.96
CA ALA A 131 -5.61 23.56 2.74
C ALA A 131 -4.56 22.47 3.05
N ASP A 132 -5.01 21.28 3.48
CA ASP A 132 -4.12 20.16 3.79
C ASP A 132 -3.47 19.62 2.51
N MET A 133 -4.23 19.53 1.43
CA MET A 133 -3.72 19.20 0.10
C MET A 133 -2.62 20.16 -0.35
N ALA A 134 -2.86 21.47 -0.25
CA ALA A 134 -1.88 22.49 -0.62
C ALA A 134 -0.62 22.42 0.25
N ALA A 135 -0.77 22.15 1.56
CA ALA A 135 0.35 21.98 2.47
C ALA A 135 1.20 20.75 2.11
N SER A 136 0.57 19.60 1.88
CA SER A 136 1.24 18.37 1.45
C SER A 136 1.94 18.54 0.10
N LEU A 137 1.26 19.09 -0.91
CA LEU A 137 1.86 19.37 -2.22
C LEU A 137 3.07 20.29 -2.09
N THR A 138 2.97 21.35 -1.29
CA THR A 138 4.05 22.31 -1.09
C THR A 138 5.26 21.64 -0.45
N LYS A 139 5.05 20.87 0.61
CA LYS A 139 6.12 20.16 1.32
C LYS A 139 6.86 19.20 0.38
N GLU A 140 6.12 18.26 -0.19
CA GLU A 140 6.71 17.14 -0.95
C GLU A 140 7.35 17.65 -2.25
N ASN A 141 6.74 18.64 -2.93
CA ASN A 141 7.34 19.23 -4.12
C ASN A 141 8.60 20.06 -3.79
N ALA A 142 8.62 20.75 -2.65
CA ALA A 142 9.81 21.48 -2.23
C ALA A 142 10.96 20.53 -1.87
N GLU A 143 10.68 19.44 -1.13
CA GLU A 143 11.67 18.41 -0.78
C GLU A 143 12.26 17.76 -2.04
N ALA A 144 11.41 17.43 -3.03
CA ALA A 144 11.86 16.93 -4.32
C ALA A 144 12.72 17.94 -5.10
N GLN A 145 12.30 19.20 -5.19
CA GLN A 145 13.06 20.25 -5.88
C GLN A 145 14.42 20.47 -5.22
N VAL A 146 14.47 20.54 -3.89
CA VAL A 146 15.72 20.68 -3.12
C VAL A 146 16.65 19.49 -3.37
N ALA A 147 16.11 18.26 -3.37
CA ALA A 147 16.92 17.07 -3.62
C ALA A 147 17.51 17.05 -5.03
N VAL A 148 16.77 17.52 -6.04
CA VAL A 148 17.27 17.69 -7.41
C VAL A 148 18.34 18.78 -7.48
N ILE A 149 18.14 19.92 -6.82
CA ILE A 149 19.13 21.01 -6.75
C ILE A 149 20.45 20.49 -6.15
N HIS A 150 20.39 19.64 -5.12
CA HIS A 150 21.56 19.06 -4.46
C HIS A 150 22.33 18.02 -5.29
N LEU A 151 21.84 17.61 -6.47
CA LEU A 151 22.59 16.70 -7.34
C LEU A 151 23.84 17.37 -7.93
N GLY A 152 23.77 18.66 -8.26
CA GLY A 152 24.88 19.38 -8.91
C GLY A 152 25.35 18.71 -10.20
N SER A 153 26.60 18.97 -10.60
CA SER A 153 27.16 18.51 -11.89
C SER A 153 27.68 17.06 -11.86
N GLU A 154 28.13 16.58 -10.68
CA GLU A 154 28.72 15.25 -10.49
C GLU A 154 28.12 14.57 -9.25
N PRO A 155 26.85 14.14 -9.30
CA PRO A 155 26.17 13.58 -8.15
C PRO A 155 26.73 12.22 -7.73
N LYS A 156 26.89 12.03 -6.41
CA LYS A 156 27.19 10.70 -5.85
C LYS A 156 25.95 9.82 -5.91
N ARG A 157 26.16 8.50 -5.94
CA ARG A 157 25.09 7.50 -5.98
C ARG A 157 24.04 7.67 -4.88
N GLU A 158 24.46 8.02 -3.67
CA GLU A 158 23.53 8.22 -2.54
C GLU A 158 22.61 9.42 -2.78
N GLN A 159 23.13 10.50 -3.37
CA GLN A 159 22.35 11.69 -3.72
C GLN A 159 21.35 11.38 -4.84
N LEU A 160 21.74 10.56 -5.82
CA LEU A 160 20.83 10.09 -6.87
C LEU A 160 19.68 9.23 -6.31
N VAL A 161 19.98 8.33 -5.37
CA VAL A 161 18.96 7.49 -4.73
C VAL A 161 18.01 8.34 -3.88
N ALA A 162 18.54 9.31 -3.13
CA ALA A 162 17.75 10.24 -2.35
C ALA A 162 16.84 11.09 -3.25
N ALA A 163 17.39 11.76 -4.26
CA ALA A 163 16.60 12.59 -5.19
C ALA A 163 15.52 11.77 -5.91
N HIS A 164 15.85 10.54 -6.35
CA HIS A 164 14.87 9.65 -6.96
C HIS A 164 13.75 9.24 -6.00
N ARG A 165 14.05 9.07 -4.69
CA ARG A 165 13.04 8.83 -3.67
C ARG A 165 12.13 10.05 -3.48
N GLU A 166 12.70 11.24 -3.26
CA GLU A 166 11.91 12.47 -3.05
C GLU A 166 11.01 12.77 -4.26
N LEU A 167 11.52 12.57 -5.48
CA LEU A 167 10.73 12.72 -6.71
C LEU A 167 9.54 11.74 -6.77
N LYS A 168 9.72 10.51 -6.30
CA LYS A 168 8.62 9.54 -6.21
C LYS A 168 7.59 9.93 -5.15
N GLU A 169 8.02 10.45 -4.01
CA GLU A 169 7.14 10.92 -2.94
C GLU A 169 6.31 12.15 -3.40
N SER A 170 6.95 13.11 -4.09
CA SER A 170 6.28 14.24 -4.75
C SER A 170 5.28 13.81 -5.84
N ALA A 171 5.67 12.86 -6.69
CA ALA A 171 4.77 12.32 -7.72
C ALA A 171 3.53 11.64 -7.11
N ALA A 172 3.74 10.81 -6.09
CA ALA A 172 2.65 10.15 -5.36
C ALA A 172 1.70 11.16 -4.71
N THR A 173 2.23 12.22 -4.09
CA THR A 173 1.43 13.29 -3.47
C THR A 173 0.62 14.08 -4.50
N THR A 174 1.22 14.37 -5.65
CA THR A 174 0.54 15.04 -6.77
C THR A 174 -0.61 14.17 -7.30
N GLN A 175 -0.35 12.88 -7.49
CA GLN A 175 -1.35 11.93 -7.97
C GLN A 175 -2.49 11.73 -6.97
N ALA A 176 -2.18 11.61 -5.68
CA ALA A 176 -3.20 11.55 -4.63
C ALA A 176 -4.09 12.81 -4.62
N SER A 177 -3.48 13.98 -4.88
CA SER A 177 -4.23 15.24 -4.96
C SER A 177 -5.15 15.29 -6.18
N MET A 178 -4.69 14.78 -7.33
CA MET A 178 -5.52 14.63 -8.53
C MET A 178 -6.69 13.67 -8.29
N ALA A 179 -6.44 12.51 -7.70
CA ALA A 179 -7.47 11.54 -7.37
C ALA A 179 -8.51 12.12 -6.40
N ALA A 180 -8.09 12.91 -5.41
CA ALA A 180 -8.99 13.60 -4.49
C ALA A 180 -9.88 14.63 -5.21
N LEU A 181 -9.34 15.35 -6.21
CA LEU A 181 -10.13 16.24 -7.06
C LEU A 181 -11.11 15.47 -7.95
N GLU A 182 -10.69 14.37 -8.57
CA GLU A 182 -11.55 13.54 -9.41
C GLU A 182 -12.70 12.90 -8.62
N LEU A 183 -12.44 12.52 -7.37
CA LEU A 183 -13.47 12.02 -6.45
C LEU A 183 -14.47 13.12 -6.08
N ALA A 184 -13.97 14.31 -5.69
CA ALA A 184 -14.83 15.44 -5.34
C ALA A 184 -15.60 16.01 -6.54
N TYR A 185 -15.04 15.89 -7.74
CA TYR A 185 -15.55 16.43 -8.99
C TYR A 185 -15.52 15.36 -10.10
N PRO A 186 -16.51 14.45 -10.14
CA PRO A 186 -16.52 13.29 -11.04
C PRO A 186 -16.40 13.60 -12.54
N TYR A 187 -16.71 14.84 -12.97
CA TYR A 187 -16.54 15.26 -14.35
C TYR A 187 -15.05 15.28 -14.78
N LEU A 188 -14.11 15.42 -13.84
CA LEU A 188 -12.67 15.40 -14.12
C LEU A 188 -12.20 14.01 -14.60
N ALA A 189 -12.73 12.93 -14.01
CA ALA A 189 -12.41 11.55 -14.40
C ALA A 189 -12.79 11.24 -15.88
N SER A 190 -13.79 11.95 -16.42
CA SER A 190 -14.26 11.77 -17.81
C SER A 190 -13.47 12.54 -18.87
N HIS A 191 -12.60 13.48 -18.48
CA HIS A 191 -11.87 14.36 -19.41
C HIS A 191 -10.43 13.91 -19.69
N GLY A 192 -9.91 12.90 -19.00
CA GLY A 192 -8.58 12.32 -19.25
C GLY A 192 -8.39 11.79 -20.68
N GLY A 193 -9.47 11.52 -21.42
CA GLY A 193 -9.45 11.15 -22.85
C GLY A 193 -9.65 12.31 -23.84
N LYS A 194 -10.13 13.48 -23.41
CA LYS A 194 -10.47 14.62 -24.29
C LYS A 194 -9.48 15.78 -24.25
N ALA A 195 -8.57 15.82 -23.29
CA ALA A 195 -7.54 16.86 -23.21
C ALA A 195 -6.61 16.90 -24.44
N ALA A 196 -6.51 15.82 -25.22
CA ALA A 196 -5.77 15.78 -26.47
C ALA A 196 -6.45 16.56 -27.63
N GLN A 197 -7.74 16.90 -27.54
CA GLN A 197 -8.44 17.62 -28.62
C GLN A 197 -8.28 19.15 -28.57
N TYR A 198 -7.94 19.73 -27.41
CA TYR A 198 -7.80 21.19 -27.28
C TYR A 198 -6.38 21.72 -27.53
N ALA A 199 -5.40 20.84 -27.75
CA ALA A 199 -4.04 21.23 -28.13
C ALA A 199 -3.82 21.31 -29.66
N ALA A 200 -4.82 20.94 -30.47
CA ALA A 200 -4.75 20.98 -31.94
C ALA A 200 -5.37 22.25 -32.56
N GLU A 201 -5.93 23.14 -31.75
CA GLU A 201 -6.48 24.42 -32.18
C GLU A 201 -5.79 25.59 -31.46
N LYS A 202 -4.48 25.75 -31.74
CA LYS A 202 -3.79 27.05 -31.65
C LYS A 202 -2.73 27.14 -32.73
#